data_AF-A0A940ACS6-F1
#
_entry.id   AF-A0A940ACS6-F1
#
_cell.length_a   1.000
_cell.length_b   1.000
_cell.length_c   1.000
_cell.angle_alpha   90.00
_cell.angle_beta   90.00
_cell.angle_gamma   90.00
#
_symmetry.space_group_name_H-M   'P 1'
#
loop_
_entity.id
_entity.type
_entity.pdbx_description
1 polymer ?
#
loop_
_entity_poly.entity_id
_entity_poly.type
_entity_poly.pdbx_seq_one_letter_code
_entity_poly.pdbx_strand_id
1 'polypeptide(L)' 'MATLSVRFPNSVHEAVKAYAKEDDISINQFITSAVIEKLTSLDTVNYLEERSLRGSEEKYLKVLKKAPHAKPREDDAIE' A
#
# COMPACT_ATOMS: atom_id res chain seq x y z
N MET A 1 17.76 -14.97 11.58
CA MET A 1 16.31 -14.67 11.65
C MET A 1 15.84 -14.90 13.07
N ALA A 2 14.91 -14.10 13.57
CA ALA A 2 14.26 -14.34 14.86
C ALA A 2 13.06 -15.28 14.65
N THR A 3 12.81 -16.18 15.60
CA THR A 3 11.67 -17.11 15.55
C THR A 3 10.53 -16.56 16.39
N LEU A 4 9.34 -16.47 15.80
CA LEU A 4 8.11 -16.09 16.49
C LEU A 4 7.14 -17.27 16.47
N SER A 5 6.64 -17.68 17.64
CA SER A 5 5.61 -18.72 17.76
C SER A 5 4.27 -18.09 18.12
N VAL A 6 3.28 -18.25 17.24
CA VAL A 6 1.94 -17.71 17.40
C VAL A 6 0.90 -18.81 17.20
N ARG A 7 -0.22 -18.71 17.92
CA ARG A 7 -1.36 -19.62 17.75
C ARG A 7 -2.48 -18.91 17.00
N PHE A 8 -3.00 -19.57 15.97
CA PHE A 8 -4.16 -19.10 15.22
C PHE A 8 -5.38 -19.96 15.55
N PRO A 9 -6.61 -19.41 15.42
CA PRO A 9 -7.80 -20.23 15.30
C PRO A 9 -7.68 -21.20 14.12
N ASN A 10 -8.26 -22.40 14.23
CA ASN A 10 -8.19 -23.43 13.18
C ASN A 10 -8.67 -22.92 11.82
N SER A 11 -9.73 -22.11 11.79
CA SER A 11 -10.26 -21.51 10.56
C SER A 11 -9.23 -20.65 9.82
N VAL A 12 -8.45 -19.86 10.57
CA VAL A 12 -7.39 -19.01 10.01
C VAL A 12 -6.22 -19.85 9.51
N HIS A 13 -5.83 -20.87 10.27
CA HIS A 13 -4.77 -21.80 9.87
C HIS A 13 -5.10 -22.49 8.54
N GLU A 14 -6.33 -23.02 8.38
CA GLU A 14 -6.74 -23.67 7.13
C GLU A 14 -6.80 -22.69 5.95
N ALA A 15 -7.26 -21.44 6.18
CA ALA A 15 -7.24 -20.41 5.15
C ALA A 15 -5.82 -20.07 4.69
N VAL A 16 -4.89 -19.81 5.63
CA VAL A 16 -3.48 -19.55 5.32
C VAL A 16 -2.85 -20.70 4.54
N LYS A 17 -3.15 -21.95 4.94
CA LYS A 17 -2.66 -23.14 4.25
C LYS A 17 -3.20 -23.24 2.82
N ALA A 18 -4.47 -22.90 2.59
CA ALA A 18 -5.06 -22.91 1.26
C ALA A 18 -4.41 -21.88 0.33
N TYR A 19 -4.25 -20.63 0.79
CA TYR A 19 -3.62 -19.57 0.00
C TYR A 19 -2.13 -19.83 -0.25
N ALA A 20 -1.38 -20.27 0.76
CA ALA A 20 0.02 -20.62 0.58
C ALA A 20 0.21 -21.74 -0.47
N LYS A 21 -0.73 -22.69 -0.55
CA LYS A 21 -0.74 -23.73 -1.58
C LYS A 21 -1.09 -23.17 -2.97
N GLU A 22 -2.03 -22.24 -3.06
CA GLU A 22 -2.39 -21.57 -4.31
C GLU A 22 -1.20 -20.78 -4.88
N ASP A 23 -0.46 -20.10 -4.01
CA ASP A 23 0.72 -19.31 -4.35
C ASP A 23 2.02 -20.14 -4.52
N ASP A 24 1.96 -21.47 -4.32
CA ASP A 24 3.10 -22.40 -4.32
C ASP A 24 4.27 -21.98 -3.39
N ILE A 25 3.92 -21.52 -2.18
CA ILE A 25 4.88 -21.12 -1.14
C ILE A 25 4.61 -21.82 0.20
N SER A 26 5.60 -21.78 1.09
CA SER A 26 5.40 -22.29 2.45
C SER A 26 4.48 -21.36 3.27
N ILE A 27 3.78 -21.93 4.26
CA ILE A 27 2.98 -21.17 5.24
C ILE A 27 3.82 -20.06 5.91
N ASN A 28 5.09 -20.34 6.22
CA ASN A 28 5.98 -19.35 6.84
C ASN A 28 6.31 -18.18 5.90
N GLN A 29 6.51 -18.45 4.61
CA GLN A 29 6.72 -17.40 3.60
C GLN A 29 5.46 -16.56 3.40
N PHE A 30 4.28 -17.21 3.35
CA PHE A 30 3.01 -16.51 3.27
C PHE A 30 2.81 -15.56 4.47
N ILE A 31 2.96 -16.07 5.70
CA ILE A 31 2.83 -15.27 6.92
C ILE A 31 3.85 -14.13 6.94
N THR A 32 5.09 -14.40 6.57
CA THR A 32 6.16 -13.39 6.52
C THR A 32 5.80 -12.28 5.54
N SER A 33 5.31 -12.64 4.35
CA SER A 33 4.90 -11.68 3.32
C SER A 33 3.72 -10.82 3.78
N ALA A 34 2.70 -11.43 4.37
CA ALA A 34 1.55 -10.71 4.93
C ALA A 34 1.96 -9.74 6.05
N VAL A 35 2.91 -10.12 6.91
CA VAL A 35 3.45 -9.24 7.96
C VAL A 35 4.21 -8.08 7.35
N ILE A 36 5.08 -8.33 6.36
CA ILE A 36 5.82 -7.28 5.65
C ILE A 36 4.86 -6.31 4.97
N GLU A 37 3.81 -6.80 4.31
CA GLU A 37 2.79 -5.97 3.66
C GLU A 37 2.07 -5.09 4.67
N LYS A 38 1.67 -5.66 5.82
CA LYS A 38 1.00 -4.89 6.87
C LYS A 38 1.92 -3.81 7.46
N LEU A 39 3.18 -4.13 7.73
CA LEU A 39 4.16 -3.17 8.23
C LEU A 39 4.37 -2.03 7.21
N THR A 40 4.61 -2.38 5.94
CA THR A 40 4.81 -1.41 4.87
C THR A 40 3.60 -0.49 4.70
N SER A 41 2.39 -1.03 4.82
CA SER A 41 1.15 -0.25 4.77
C SER A 41 1.07 0.77 5.91
N LEU A 42 1.40 0.36 7.14
CA LEU A 42 1.42 1.25 8.30
C LEU A 42 2.50 2.33 8.18
N ASP A 43 3.70 1.94 7.76
CA ASP A 43 4.82 2.87 7.56
C ASP A 43 4.50 3.89 6.46
N THR A 44 3.80 3.47 5.40
CA THR A 44 3.38 4.36 4.32
C THR A 44 2.41 5.43 4.81
N VAL A 45 1.46 5.07 5.68
CA VAL A 45 0.53 6.04 6.28
C VAL A 45 1.32 7.08 7.08
N ASN A 46 2.20 6.63 7.98
CA ASN A 46 3.03 7.53 8.79
C ASN A 46 3.89 8.45 7.91
N TYR A 47 4.52 7.90 6.87
CA TYR A 47 5.32 8.69 5.93
C TYR A 47 4.50 9.78 5.23
N LEU A 48 3.29 9.46 4.77
CA LEU A 48 2.42 10.44 4.11
C LEU A 48 1.96 11.52 5.09
N GLU A 49 1.63 11.16 6.33
CA GLU A 49 1.28 12.13 7.38
C GLU A 49 2.45 13.09 7.65
N GLU A 50 3.65 12.58 7.91
CA GLU A 50 4.84 13.40 8.13
C GLU A 50 5.19 14.26 6.91
N ARG A 51 5.05 13.71 5.71
CA ARG A 51 5.27 14.45 4.46
C ARG A 51 4.25 15.57 4.29
N SER A 52 2.99 15.35 4.66
CA SER A 52 1.91 16.33 4.54
C SER A 52 2.20 17.60 5.33
N LEU A 53 2.88 17.49 6.48
CA LEU A 53 3.29 18.63 7.32
C LEU A 53 4.27 19.58 6.62
N ARG A 54 5.01 19.07 5.62
CA ARG A 54 5.92 19.87 4.78
C ARG A 54 5.20 20.47 3.56
N GLY A 55 3.95 20.08 3.34
CA GLY A 55 3.12 20.58 2.26
C GLY A 55 2.69 22.04 2.49
N SER A 56 2.41 22.74 1.39
CA SER A 56 1.80 24.06 1.43
C SER A 56 0.78 24.13 0.31
N GLU A 57 -0.49 24.23 0.68
CA GLU A 57 -1.59 24.36 -0.26
C GLU A 57 -1.40 25.60 -1.16
N GLU A 58 -0.95 26.72 -0.60
CA GLU A 58 -0.68 27.93 -1.38
C GLU A 58 0.38 27.68 -2.47
N LYS A 59 1.49 27.03 -2.12
CA LYS A 59 2.55 26.68 -3.10
C LYS A 59 2.02 25.72 -4.15
N TYR A 60 1.24 24.73 -3.74
CA TYR A 60 0.60 23.76 -4.63
C TYR A 60 -0.32 24.46 -5.66
N LEU A 61 -1.24 25.31 -5.19
CA LEU A 61 -2.13 26.08 -6.06
C LEU A 61 -1.38 27.05 -6.97
N LYS A 62 -0.29 27.67 -6.49
CA LYS A 62 0.59 28.50 -7.34
C LYS A 62 1.21 27.72 -8.50
N VAL A 63 1.59 26.45 -8.28
CA VAL A 63 2.09 25.58 -9.34
C VAL A 63 0.98 25.23 -10.32
N LEU A 64 -0.20 24.83 -9.83
CA LEU A 64 -1.35 24.49 -10.69
C LEU A 64 -1.79 25.65 -11.58
N LYS A 65 -1.75 26.90 -11.09
CA LYS A 65 -2.07 28.10 -11.88
C LYS A 65 -1.12 28.36 -13.05
N LYS A 66 0.05 27.71 -13.09
CA LYS A 66 0.98 27.79 -14.24
C LYS A 66 0.57 26.88 -15.38
N ALA A 67 -0.34 25.93 -15.15
CA ALA A 67 -0.85 25.09 -16.22
C ALA A 67 -1.55 25.98 -17.27
N PRO A 68 -1.20 25.84 -18.56
CA PRO A 68 -1.84 26.62 -19.60
C PRO A 68 -3.32 26.25 -19.71
N HIS A 69 -4.16 27.25 -19.98
CA HIS A 69 -5.59 27.04 -20.23
C HIS A 69 -5.81 26.49 -21.66
N ALA A 70 -5.30 25.30 -21.93
CA ALA A 70 -5.43 24.61 -23.20
C ALA A 70 -6.58 23.59 -23.17
N LYS A 71 -7.12 23.25 -24.35
CA LYS A 71 -8.04 22.10 -24.46
C LYS A 71 -7.29 20.82 -24.08
N PRO A 72 -7.95 19.86 -23.39
CA PRO A 72 -7.39 18.54 -23.21
C PRO A 72 -7.09 17.90 -24.57
N ARG A 73 -6.13 16.98 -24.60
CA ARG A 73 -5.88 16.17 -25.80
C ARG A 73 -7.11 15.30 -26.07
N GLU A 74 -7.29 14.87 -27.32
CA GLU A 74 -8.45 14.05 -27.69
C GLU A 74 -8.54 12.75 -26.87
N ASP A 75 -7.39 12.18 -26.47
CA ASP A 75 -7.27 10.98 -25.64
C ASP A 75 -7.48 11.24 -24.12
N ASP A 76 -7.44 12.50 -23.70
CA ASP A 76 -7.67 12.93 -22.31
C ASP A 76 -9.07 13.56 -22.11
N ALA A 77 -9.85 13.69 -23.20
CA ALA A 77 -11.19 14.25 -23.14
C ALA A 77 -12.17 13.26 -22.50
N ILE A 78 -12.91 13.72 -21.49
CA ILE A 78 -14.03 12.96 -20.90
C ILE A 78 -15.24 13.14 -21.83
N GLU A 79 -15.92 12.04 -22.17
CA GLU A 79 -17.18 12.04 -22.94
C GLU A 79 -18.32 12.84 -22.26
#